data_AF-A0A560FZ60-F1
#
_entry.id   AF-A0A560FZ60-F1
#
_cell.length_a   1.000
_cell.length_b   1.000
_cell.length_c   1.000
_cell.angle_alpha   90.00
_cell.angle_beta   90.00
_cell.angle_gamma   90.00
#
_symmetry.space_group_name_H-M   'P 1'
#
loop_
_entity.id
_entity.type
_entity.pdbx_description
1 polymer ?
#
loop_
_entity_poly.entity_id
_entity_poly.type
_entity_poly.pdbx_seq_one_letter_code
_entity_poly.pdbx_strand_id
1 'polypeptide(L)'
;MISAASGGAPDFTHMSRSQMMGAASGLYQSGKISLEQMGKLEMMGPLGKVGPNGQFQAFTDEERASLDSQPVDYVDQTKQVINAIEQRGDATNPLSGYQDWQQILLTLQEV
;
A
#
# COMPACT_ATOMS: atom_id res chain seq x y z
N MET A 1 -12.10 -7.29 25.25
CA MET A 1 -12.35 -5.84 25.35
C MET A 1 -11.45 -5.18 24.32
N ILE A 2 -12.00 -4.67 23.22
CA ILE A 2 -11.22 -3.94 22.21
C ILE A 2 -11.31 -2.48 22.60
N SER A 3 -10.22 -1.95 23.16
CA SER A 3 -10.08 -0.52 23.41
C SER A 3 -10.15 0.20 22.06
N ALA A 4 -11.19 1.00 21.87
CA ALA A 4 -11.22 2.01 20.83
C ALA A 4 -10.01 2.93 21.03
N ALA A 5 -9.00 2.78 20.18
CA ALA A 5 -7.88 3.71 20.13
C ALA A 5 -8.42 5.07 19.64
N SER A 6 -8.57 5.99 20.58
CA SER A 6 -8.51 7.44 20.43
C SER A 6 -8.20 7.98 19.02
N GLY A 7 -9.26 8.39 18.30
CA GLY A 7 -9.47 9.70 17.67
C GLY A 7 -8.36 10.45 16.94
N GLY A 8 -7.25 9.81 16.54
CA GLY A 8 -6.23 10.39 15.67
C GLY A 8 -6.31 9.79 14.27
N ALA A 9 -6.13 10.62 13.25
CA ALA A 9 -5.85 10.18 11.88
C ALA A 9 -4.73 9.12 11.87
N PRO A 10 -4.86 8.02 11.11
CA PRO A 10 -3.76 7.08 10.95
C PRO A 10 -2.56 7.78 10.29
N ASP A 11 -1.36 7.61 10.85
CA ASP A 11 -0.13 8.08 10.20
C ASP A 11 0.35 7.02 9.19
N PHE A 12 0.10 7.28 7.90
CA PHE A 12 0.47 6.38 6.80
C PHE A 12 1.95 6.45 6.39
N THR A 13 2.76 7.28 7.04
CA THR A 13 4.20 7.43 6.71
C THR A 13 5.10 6.46 7.49
N HIS A 14 4.60 5.91 8.60
CA HIS A 14 5.35 5.03 9.49
C HIS A 14 4.51 3.81 9.90
N MET A 15 4.04 3.05 8.91
CA MET A 15 3.10 1.96 9.14
C MET A 15 3.68 0.62 8.70
N SER A 16 3.58 -0.40 9.54
CA SER A 16 3.84 -1.79 9.13
C SER A 16 2.74 -2.30 8.22
N ARG A 17 2.98 -3.40 7.48
CA ARG A 17 1.95 -3.96 6.60
C ARG A 17 0.69 -4.40 7.35
N SER A 18 0.86 -5.02 8.51
CA SER A 18 -0.27 -5.45 9.34
C SER A 18 -1.13 -4.27 9.82
N GLN A 19 -0.49 -3.15 10.19
CA GLN A 19 -1.18 -1.92 10.55
C GLN A 19 -1.91 -1.32 9.33
N MET A 20 -1.28 -1.36 8.16
CA MET A 20 -1.90 -0.88 6.92
C MET A 20 -3.12 -1.71 6.52
N MET A 21 -3.08 -3.04 6.69
CA MET A 21 -4.26 -3.89 6.48
C MET A 21 -5.43 -3.48 7.38
N GLY A 22 -5.16 -3.23 8.67
CA GLY A 22 -6.16 -2.74 9.61
C GLY A 22 -6.71 -1.36 9.22
N ALA A 23 -5.82 -0.42 8.88
CA ALA A 23 -6.20 0.93 8.45
C ALA A 23 -7.00 0.92 7.14
N ALA A 24 -6.56 0.13 6.14
CA ALA A 24 -7.24 -0.02 4.85
C ALA A 24 -8.64 -0.66 5.04
N SER A 25 -8.78 -1.65 5.91
CA SER A 25 -10.10 -2.18 6.27
C SER A 25 -11.00 -1.12 6.89
N GLY A 26 -10.47 -0.23 7.74
CA GLY A 26 -11.23 0.90 8.29
C GLY A 26 -11.64 1.93 7.23
N LEU A 27 -10.73 2.25 6.29
CA LEU A 27 -11.01 3.13 5.15
C LEU A 27 -12.08 2.53 4.24
N TYR A 28 -12.05 1.22 4.00
CA TYR A 28 -13.06 0.51 3.21
C TYR A 28 -14.43 0.53 3.91
N GLN A 29 -14.48 0.20 5.20
CA GLN A 29 -15.72 0.20 5.98
C GLN A 29 -16.36 1.59 6.10
N SER A 30 -15.55 2.65 6.08
CA SER A 30 -16.02 4.04 6.06
C SER A 30 -16.36 4.57 4.66
N GLY A 31 -16.18 3.77 3.62
CA GLY A 31 -16.45 4.14 2.22
C GLY A 31 -15.43 5.12 1.62
N LYS A 32 -14.29 5.35 2.28
CA LYS A 32 -13.22 6.22 1.79
C LYS A 32 -12.42 5.59 0.65
N ILE A 33 -12.32 4.26 0.62
CA ILE A 33 -11.69 3.50 -0.47
C ILE A 33 -12.58 2.36 -0.95
N SER A 34 -12.38 1.91 -2.18
CA SER A 34 -13.03 0.71 -2.74
C SER A 34 -12.32 -0.58 -2.28
N LEU A 35 -12.98 -1.72 -2.46
CA LEU A 35 -12.37 -3.03 -2.18
C LEU A 35 -11.12 -3.28 -3.04
N GLU A 36 -11.14 -2.81 -4.30
CA GLU A 36 -9.98 -2.91 -5.18
C GLU A 36 -8.82 -2.06 -4.66
N GLN A 37 -9.09 -0.83 -4.20
CA GLN A 37 -8.08 0.05 -3.62
C GLN A 37 -7.52 -0.52 -2.32
N MET A 38 -8.35 -1.16 -1.49
CA MET A 38 -7.89 -1.92 -0.32
C MET A 38 -6.91 -3.03 -0.75
N GLY A 39 -7.27 -3.84 -1.75
CA GLY A 39 -6.39 -4.89 -2.26
C GLY A 39 -5.06 -4.36 -2.80
N LYS A 40 -5.06 -3.19 -3.47
CA LYS A 40 -3.84 -2.50 -3.93
C LYS A 40 -2.93 -2.10 -2.77
N LEU A 41 -3.49 -1.57 -1.69
CA LEU A 41 -2.74 -1.20 -0.48
C LEU A 41 -2.16 -2.44 0.23
N GLU A 42 -2.91 -3.54 0.29
CA GLU A 42 -2.47 -4.79 0.92
C GLU A 42 -1.36 -5.50 0.14
N MET A 43 -1.42 -5.45 -1.19
CA MET A 43 -0.40 -6.05 -2.07
C MET A 43 0.82 -5.16 -2.29
N MET A 44 0.85 -3.97 -1.70
CA MET A 44 1.96 -3.05 -1.83
C MET A 44 3.22 -3.59 -1.15
N GLY A 45 4.35 -3.40 -1.82
CA GLY A 45 5.67 -3.86 -1.36
C GLY A 45 6.20 -5.06 -2.13
N PRO A 46 7.46 -5.46 -1.85
CA PRO A 46 8.11 -6.52 -2.59
C PRO A 46 7.46 -7.87 -2.27
N LEU A 47 7.16 -8.67 -3.31
CA LEU A 47 6.60 -10.02 -3.17
C LEU A 47 7.69 -11.10 -3.07
N GLY A 48 8.91 -10.76 -3.42
CA GLY A 48 10.07 -11.66 -3.40
C GLY A 48 11.34 -10.92 -3.74
N LYS A 49 12.43 -11.67 -3.84
CA LYS A 49 13.77 -11.21 -4.21
C LYS A 49 14.21 -11.83 -5.52
N VAL A 50 15.21 -11.20 -6.15
CA VAL A 50 15.89 -11.77 -7.30
C VAL A 50 16.95 -12.74 -6.78
N GLY A 51 16.82 -14.02 -7.13
CA GLY A 51 17.78 -15.06 -6.77
C GLY A 51 19.10 -14.95 -7.56
N PRO A 52 20.11 -15.76 -7.20
CA PRO A 52 21.47 -15.66 -7.77
C PRO A 52 21.55 -15.77 -9.30
N ASN A 53 20.57 -16.45 -9.91
CA ASN A 53 20.51 -16.67 -11.36
C ASN A 53 19.49 -15.75 -12.06
N GLY A 54 19.08 -14.65 -11.42
CA GLY A 54 18.07 -13.73 -11.96
C GLY A 54 16.62 -14.23 -11.87
N GLN A 55 16.38 -15.37 -11.22
CA GLN A 55 15.03 -15.94 -11.08
C GLN A 55 14.28 -15.31 -9.91
N PHE A 56 12.95 -15.20 -10.05
CA PHE A 56 12.10 -14.79 -8.93
C PHE A 56 12.16 -15.83 -7.82
N GLN A 57 12.49 -15.39 -6.61
CA GLN A 57 12.41 -16.19 -5.41
C GLN A 57 11.43 -15.51 -4.46
N ALA A 58 10.29 -16.16 -4.20
CA ALA A 58 9.39 -15.71 -3.15
C ALA A 58 10.14 -15.64 -1.80
N PHE A 59 9.79 -14.66 -0.98
CA PHE A 59 10.31 -14.61 0.39
C PHE A 59 9.85 -15.85 1.17
N THR A 60 10.71 -16.35 2.06
CA THR A 60 10.26 -17.33 3.06
C THR A 60 9.28 -16.66 4.05
N ASP A 61 8.55 -17.46 4.82
CA ASP A 61 7.62 -16.92 5.82
C ASP A 61 8.35 -16.02 6.84
N GLU A 62 9.57 -16.39 7.24
CA GLU A 62 10.40 -15.57 8.14
C GLU A 62 10.87 -14.26 7.51
N GLU A 63 11.30 -14.29 6.24
CA GLU A 63 11.69 -13.09 5.50
C GLU A 63 10.50 -12.16 5.31
N ARG A 64 9.33 -12.73 4.99
CA ARG A 64 8.08 -11.99 4.87
C ARG A 64 7.69 -11.35 6.20
N ALA A 65 7.73 -12.10 7.29
CA ALA A 65 7.40 -11.60 8.62
C ALA A 65 8.35 -10.46 9.04
N SER A 66 9.65 -10.59 8.73
CA SER A 66 10.62 -9.53 8.99
C SER A 66 10.32 -8.27 8.19
N LEU A 67 10.00 -8.39 6.90
CA LEU A 67 9.63 -7.25 6.06
C LEU A 67 8.32 -6.61 6.50
N ASP A 68 7.33 -7.42 6.85
CA ASP A 68 6.01 -6.97 7.30
C ASP A 68 6.06 -6.24 8.65
N SER A 69 7.12 -6.45 9.43
CA SER A 69 7.39 -5.74 10.69
C SER A 69 8.05 -4.37 10.50
N GLN A 70 8.63 -4.10 9.33
CA GLN A 70 9.30 -2.82 9.08
C GLN A 70 8.28 -1.73 8.76
N PRO A 71 8.51 -0.50 9.25
CA PRO A 71 7.66 0.64 8.88
C PRO A 71 7.87 1.00 7.41
N VAL A 72 6.76 1.29 6.74
CA VAL A 72 6.70 1.71 5.34
C VAL A 72 6.00 3.06 5.27
N ASP A 73 6.52 3.93 4.41
CA ASP A 73 5.84 5.16 4.01
C ASP A 73 4.91 4.88 2.83
N TYR A 74 3.65 4.59 3.12
CA TYR A 74 2.65 4.28 2.10
C TYR A 74 2.28 5.48 1.24
N VAL A 75 2.49 6.71 1.75
CA VAL A 75 2.30 7.93 0.98
C VAL A 75 3.39 8.04 -0.09
N ASP A 76 4.65 7.85 0.29
CA ASP A 76 5.77 7.89 -0.65
C ASP A 76 5.71 6.72 -1.65
N GLN A 77 5.41 5.50 -1.20
CA GLN A 77 5.22 4.35 -2.10
C GLN A 77 4.12 4.61 -3.14
N THR A 78 2.99 5.19 -2.72
CA THR A 78 1.90 5.54 -3.66
C THR A 78 2.36 6.60 -4.68
N LYS A 79 3.10 7.63 -4.24
CA LYS A 79 3.70 8.63 -5.15
C LYS A 79 4.66 7.98 -6.15
N GLN A 80 5.50 7.04 -5.71
CA GLN A 80 6.42 6.34 -6.60
C GLN A 80 5.68 5.54 -7.67
N VAL A 81 4.56 4.90 -7.34
CA VAL A 81 3.73 4.19 -8.34
C VAL A 81 3.12 5.16 -9.35
N ILE A 82 2.57 6.28 -8.90
CA ILE A 82 2.03 7.34 -9.77
C ILE A 82 3.12 7.84 -10.72
N ASN A 83 4.28 8.21 -10.18
CA ASN A 83 5.43 8.70 -10.96
C ASN A 83 5.89 7.66 -12.00
N ALA A 84 5.91 6.37 -11.65
CA ALA A 84 6.28 5.31 -12.58
C ALA A 84 5.27 5.16 -13.74
N ILE A 85 3.97 5.34 -13.47
CA ILE A 85 2.93 5.35 -14.52
C ILE A 85 3.11 6.58 -15.42
N GLU A 86 3.35 7.76 -14.86
CA GLU A 86 3.59 9.00 -15.61
C GLU A 86 4.84 8.90 -16.49
N GLN A 87 5.95 8.38 -15.96
CA GLN A 87 7.20 8.22 -16.70
C GLN A 87 7.09 7.25 -17.89
N ARG A 88 6.21 6.25 -17.79
CA ARG A 88 5.89 5.35 -18.91
C ARG A 88 4.93 5.97 -19.94
N GLY A 89 4.35 7.13 -19.65
CA GLY A 89 3.35 7.78 -20.49
C GLY A 89 1.95 7.17 -20.39
N ASP A 90 1.69 6.37 -19.35
CA ASP A 90 0.46 5.57 -19.20
C ASP A 90 -0.64 6.27 -18.39
N ALA A 91 -0.49 7.55 -18.07
CA ALA A 91 -1.44 8.30 -17.24
C ALA A 91 -2.86 8.38 -17.85
N THR A 92 -2.98 8.33 -19.18
CA THR A 92 -4.27 8.32 -19.90
C THR A 92 -4.77 6.92 -20.23
N ASN A 93 -3.98 5.87 -19.95
CA ASN A 93 -4.36 4.49 -20.18
C ASN A 93 -5.30 4.03 -19.05
N PRO A 94 -6.57 3.68 -19.33
CA PRO A 94 -7.50 3.27 -18.28
C PRO A 94 -7.08 1.97 -17.58
N LEU A 95 -6.21 1.16 -18.19
CA LEU A 95 -5.70 -0.08 -17.59
C LEU A 95 -4.49 0.13 -16.66
N SER A 96 -3.93 1.34 -16.60
CA SER A 96 -2.76 1.62 -15.75
C SER A 96 -3.11 1.75 -14.26
N GLY A 97 -4.40 1.93 -13.94
CA GLY A 97 -4.86 2.20 -12.59
C GLY A 97 -4.46 3.59 -12.07
N TYR A 98 -4.03 4.51 -12.95
CA TYR A 98 -3.55 5.85 -12.57
C TYR A 98 -4.54 6.61 -11.67
N GLN A 99 -5.80 6.68 -12.06
CA GLN A 99 -6.85 7.38 -11.30
C GLN A 99 -7.07 6.75 -9.91
N ASP A 100 -6.99 5.42 -9.81
CA ASP A 100 -7.12 4.74 -8.52
C ASP A 100 -5.96 5.10 -7.59
N TRP A 101 -4.74 5.11 -8.11
CA TRP A 101 -3.56 5.48 -7.32
C TRP A 101 -3.60 6.95 -6.88
N GLN A 102 -4.10 7.86 -7.72
CA GLN A 102 -4.33 9.25 -7.31
C GLN A 102 -5.39 9.35 -6.19
N GLN A 103 -6.49 8.62 -6.30
CA GLN A 103 -7.54 8.61 -5.27
C GLN A 103 -7.03 8.00 -3.94
N ILE A 104 -6.23 6.94 -4.01
CA ILE A 104 -5.54 6.38 -2.85
C ILE A 104 -4.64 7.44 -2.22
N LEU A 105 -3.79 8.12 -3.00
CA LEU A 105 -2.87 9.13 -2.47
C LEU A 105 -3.61 10.26 -1.75
N LEU A 106 -4.68 10.78 -2.36
CA LEU A 106 -5.52 11.80 -1.74
C LEU A 106 -6.08 11.30 -0.41
N THR A 107 -6.63 10.08 -0.40
CA THR A 107 -7.18 9.49 0.81
C THR A 107 -6.13 9.40 1.90
N LEU A 108 -4.93 8.89 1.61
CA LEU A 108 -3.85 8.75 2.62
C LEU A 108 -3.34 10.10 3.16
N GLN A 109 -3.57 11.21 2.45
CA GLN A 109 -3.13 12.55 2.86
C GLN A 109 -4.21 13.37 3.57
N GLU A 110 -5.49 13.03 3.39
CA GLU A 110 -6.64 13.77 3.92
C GLU A 110 -7.17 13.24 5.27
N VAL A 111 -6.80 12.02 5.67
CA VAL A 111 -7.29 11.42 6.92
C VAL A 111 -6.70 12.09 8.14
#